data_AF-A0A9P7S0D7-F1
#
_entry.id   AF-A0A9P7S0D7-F1
#
_cell.length_a   1.000
_cell.length_b   1.000
_cell.length_c   1.000
_cell.angle_alpha   90.00
_cell.angle_beta   90.00
_cell.angle_gamma   90.00
#
_symmetry.space_group_name_H-M   'P 1'
#
loop_
_entity.id
_entity.type
_entity.pdbx_description
1 polymer ?
#
loop_
_entity_poly.entity_id
_entity_poly.type
_entity_poly.pdbx_seq_one_letter_code
_entity_poly.pdbx_strand_id
1 'polypeptide(L)'
;MSSPIVHHRVGGWLPKDHQVLRSWLDKRLAKSEQHEKHQWQPVIQEFQQLIENNADLYMDFHAMFEQVPTKPPYNDDSTEKGKTQVRNYMTMLSVFNVILSEAPEFGQGNLVASPFSAILDWSMGTPAGLAAFMKPEVNVMFKKMFDVWARFLASGDSRYVLSTADHGWFGAAAQTALPDFVATFVCDPSAEYHGFASWDEFFTRRFRPGVRPIFAPDDNRVINCACESTVFAIKTDIKAHDRFWLKDEPYSLYHILDNDELTPQFVGGTVFQAFLSALNYHRWHSPVNGEIVKTVNVPGTYFAESPAMGFPNPDPSGPTRSQGFITQVAARALVFIQCDNPDIGLMCFVAVGMAEVSTNEVTVREGQRVKKGDQLGMFHFGGSTHCLIFRSGVKIEFDPELYQPEAKIKLNAPIATVG
;
A
#
# COMPACT_ATOMS: atom_id res chain seq x y z
N MET A 1 12.47 19.57 26.70
CA MET A 1 11.20 19.41 25.96
C MET A 1 11.20 17.99 25.44
N SER A 2 10.18 17.18 25.76
CA SER A 2 10.13 15.77 25.36
C SER A 2 10.07 15.63 23.84
N SER A 3 10.74 14.62 23.30
CA SER A 3 10.82 14.36 21.86
C SER A 3 9.43 14.23 21.22
N PRO A 4 9.14 14.86 20.07
CA PRO A 4 7.87 14.73 19.34
C PRO A 4 7.84 13.44 18.50
N ILE A 5 8.20 12.31 19.11
CA ILE A 5 8.24 11.01 18.43
C ILE A 5 6.87 10.35 18.55
N VAL A 6 6.24 10.03 17.42
CA VAL A 6 5.07 9.13 17.44
C VAL A 6 5.57 7.72 17.73
N HIS A 7 5.22 7.22 18.91
CA HIS A 7 5.72 5.94 19.42
C HIS A 7 5.26 4.73 18.60
N HIS A 8 4.18 4.84 17.83
CA HIS A 8 3.59 3.72 17.08
C HIS A 8 3.22 4.10 15.65
N ARG A 9 4.18 4.28 14.72
CA ARG A 9 3.88 4.28 13.26
C ARG A 9 4.20 2.90 12.69
N VAL A 10 3.18 2.06 12.48
CA VAL A 10 3.35 0.69 11.97
C VAL A 10 3.53 0.77 10.44
N GLY A 11 4.48 0.04 9.86
CA GLY A 11 4.73 0.04 8.40
C GLY A 11 5.74 1.08 7.88
N GLY A 12 5.97 2.18 8.60
CA GLY A 12 7.07 3.13 8.34
C GLY A 12 6.89 4.03 7.11
N TRP A 13 5.65 4.26 6.67
CA TRP A 13 5.28 5.05 5.48
C TRP A 13 5.60 6.54 5.58
N LEU A 14 5.49 7.06 6.79
CA LEU A 14 5.76 8.44 7.14
C LEU A 14 6.75 8.49 8.31
N PRO A 15 7.65 9.49 8.38
CA PRO A 15 8.63 9.58 9.46
C PRO A 15 8.02 9.63 10.86
N LYS A 16 8.62 8.92 11.81
CA LYS A 16 8.21 8.98 13.23
C LYS A 16 8.45 10.35 13.86
N ASP A 17 9.45 11.08 13.34
CA ASP A 17 9.76 12.45 13.72
C ASP A 17 9.00 13.43 12.81
N HIS A 18 8.08 14.18 13.40
CA HIS A 18 7.25 15.16 12.70
C HIS A 18 8.08 16.29 12.07
N GLN A 19 9.27 16.60 12.60
CA GLN A 19 10.14 17.63 12.01
C GLN A 19 10.60 17.25 10.61
N VAL A 20 10.82 15.95 10.35
CA VAL A 20 11.22 15.44 9.03
C VAL A 20 10.08 15.60 8.03
N LEU A 21 8.86 15.19 8.40
CA LEU A 21 7.66 15.34 7.57
C LEU A 21 7.38 16.82 7.27
N ARG A 22 7.54 17.68 8.28
CA ARG A 22 7.32 19.12 8.17
C ARG A 22 8.33 19.80 7.25
N SER A 23 9.62 19.54 7.43
CA SER A 23 10.68 20.04 6.53
C SER A 23 10.48 19.56 5.10
N TRP A 24 10.02 18.31 4.93
CA TRP A 24 9.66 17.78 3.62
C TRP A 24 8.50 18.57 3.00
N LEU A 25 7.42 18.83 3.74
CA LEU A 25 6.23 19.54 3.27
C LEU A 25 6.53 21.03 2.97
N ASP A 26 7.28 21.72 3.84
CA ASP A 26 7.67 23.12 3.67
C ASP A 26 8.35 23.36 2.32
N LYS A 27 9.27 22.47 1.94
CA LYS A 27 9.98 22.55 0.64
C LYS A 27 9.02 22.45 -0.54
N ARG A 28 8.00 21.59 -0.47
CA ARG A 28 7.08 21.37 -1.59
C ARG A 28 6.01 22.47 -1.67
N LEU A 29 5.59 23.02 -0.54
CA LEU A 29 4.75 24.22 -0.53
C LEU A 29 5.47 25.42 -1.14
N ALA A 30 6.74 25.64 -0.78
CA ALA A 30 7.53 26.71 -1.39
C ALA A 30 7.72 26.53 -2.91
N LYS A 31 7.84 25.29 -3.40
CA LYS A 31 7.85 24.98 -4.84
C LYS A 31 6.48 25.21 -5.48
N SER A 32 5.40 24.82 -4.80
CA SER A 32 4.05 24.92 -5.35
C SER A 32 3.57 26.38 -5.47
N GLU A 33 4.08 27.29 -4.62
CA GLU A 33 3.87 28.73 -4.73
C GLU A 33 4.52 29.36 -5.97
N GLN A 34 5.54 28.71 -6.55
CA GLN A 34 6.22 29.18 -7.77
C GLN A 34 5.48 28.80 -9.06
N HIS A 35 4.55 27.83 -8.98
CA HIS A 35 3.78 27.36 -10.13
C HIS A 35 2.44 28.09 -10.22
N GLU A 36 2.22 28.78 -11.33
CA GLU A 36 0.90 29.34 -11.61
C GLU A 36 -0.09 28.23 -11.99
N LYS A 37 -1.37 28.38 -11.67
CA LYS A 37 -2.41 27.35 -11.94
C LYS A 37 -2.45 26.89 -13.41
N HIS A 38 -2.19 27.80 -14.35
CA HIS A 38 -2.17 27.49 -15.78
C HIS A 38 -1.03 26.54 -16.18
N GLN A 39 -0.04 26.36 -15.32
CA GLN A 39 1.11 25.46 -15.50
C GLN A 39 0.90 24.09 -14.86
N TRP A 40 -0.24 23.87 -14.18
CA TRP A 40 -0.53 22.57 -13.59
C TRP A 40 -0.73 21.50 -14.66
N GLN A 41 -0.34 20.26 -14.34
CA GLN A 41 -0.60 19.11 -15.18
C GLN A 41 -2.09 19.04 -15.56
N PRO A 42 -2.45 18.66 -16.80
CA PRO A 42 -3.85 18.63 -17.23
C PRO A 42 -4.76 17.80 -16.30
N VAL A 43 -4.24 16.71 -15.73
CA VAL A 43 -4.99 15.87 -14.78
C VAL A 43 -5.33 16.60 -13.47
N ILE A 44 -4.49 17.52 -13.00
CA ILE A 44 -4.73 18.31 -11.79
C ILE A 44 -5.83 19.34 -12.08
N GLN A 45 -5.80 19.96 -13.26
CA GLN A 45 -6.84 20.90 -13.69
C GLN A 45 -8.19 20.18 -13.86
N GLU A 46 -8.19 18.98 -14.43
CA GLU A 46 -9.39 18.13 -14.54
C GLU A 46 -9.93 17.78 -13.15
N PHE A 47 -9.07 17.46 -12.18
CA PHE A 47 -9.51 17.12 -10.82
C PHE A 47 -10.09 18.35 -10.11
N GLN A 48 -9.48 19.52 -10.27
CA GLN A 48 -10.03 20.78 -9.80
C GLN A 48 -11.44 21.01 -10.35
N GLN A 49 -11.63 20.87 -11.67
CA GLN A 49 -12.92 21.05 -12.32
C GLN A 49 -13.98 20.06 -11.83
N LEU A 50 -13.59 18.80 -11.57
CA LEU A 50 -14.49 17.81 -10.99
C LEU A 50 -14.98 18.26 -9.60
N ILE A 51 -14.07 18.73 -8.75
CA ILE A 51 -14.41 19.21 -7.40
C ILE A 51 -15.31 20.45 -7.49
N GLU A 52 -14.99 21.42 -8.34
CA GLU A 52 -15.70 22.71 -8.43
C GLU A 52 -17.08 22.61 -9.12
N ASN A 53 -17.25 21.68 -10.07
CA ASN A 53 -18.51 21.53 -10.81
C ASN A 53 -19.49 20.54 -10.17
N ASN A 54 -19.13 19.89 -9.06
CA ASN A 54 -19.98 18.97 -8.33
C ASN A 54 -20.21 19.49 -6.91
N ALA A 55 -21.44 19.88 -6.59
CA ALA A 55 -21.77 20.52 -5.31
C ALA A 55 -21.44 19.64 -4.08
N ASP A 56 -21.66 18.33 -4.18
CA ASP A 56 -21.37 17.39 -3.09
C ASP A 56 -19.86 17.29 -2.86
N LEU A 57 -19.09 17.12 -3.95
CA LEU A 57 -17.63 17.10 -3.86
C LEU A 57 -17.07 18.42 -3.38
N TYR A 58 -17.59 19.54 -3.86
CA TYR A 58 -17.16 20.87 -3.42
C TYR A 58 -17.34 21.02 -1.91
N MET A 59 -18.49 20.59 -1.37
CA MET A 59 -18.74 20.60 0.07
C MET A 59 -17.79 19.66 0.81
N ASP A 60 -17.66 18.41 0.38
CA ASP A 60 -16.83 17.40 1.05
C ASP A 60 -15.34 17.82 1.08
N PHE A 61 -14.80 18.33 -0.04
CA PHE A 61 -13.40 18.76 -0.13
C PHE A 61 -13.09 20.02 0.68
N HIS A 62 -14.07 20.88 0.99
CA HIS A 62 -13.87 21.96 1.98
C HIS A 62 -13.95 21.39 3.39
N ALA A 63 -15.03 20.65 3.69
CA ALA A 63 -15.31 20.12 5.00
C ALA A 63 -14.19 19.20 5.52
N MET A 64 -13.56 18.39 4.66
CA MET A 64 -12.52 17.46 5.09
C MET A 64 -11.26 18.16 5.63
N PHE A 65 -10.98 19.40 5.25
CA PHE A 65 -9.87 20.16 5.85
C PHE A 65 -10.31 20.96 7.08
N GLU A 66 -11.55 21.45 7.08
CA GLU A 66 -12.14 22.16 8.23
C GLU A 66 -12.34 21.23 9.44
N GLN A 67 -12.65 19.95 9.19
CA GLN A 67 -12.86 18.93 10.21
C GLN A 67 -11.57 18.45 10.88
N VAL A 68 -10.39 18.72 10.30
CA VAL A 68 -9.11 18.37 10.93
C VAL A 68 -8.92 19.20 12.21
N PRO A 69 -8.81 18.56 13.40
CA PRO A 69 -8.73 19.28 14.67
C PRO A 69 -7.57 20.28 14.72
N THR A 70 -7.76 21.35 15.49
CA THR A 70 -6.78 22.43 15.69
C THR A 70 -6.25 22.49 17.12
N LYS A 71 -6.36 21.38 17.88
CA LYS A 71 -5.93 21.24 19.29
C LYS A 71 -4.93 20.07 19.44
N PRO A 72 -4.13 20.00 20.53
CA PRO A 72 -3.10 18.97 20.67
C PRO A 72 -3.68 17.55 20.67
N PRO A 73 -2.99 16.54 20.11
CA PRO A 73 -1.71 16.62 19.39
C PRO A 73 -1.84 17.09 17.92
N TYR A 74 -3.06 17.33 17.43
CA TYR A 74 -3.35 17.73 16.04
C TYR A 74 -2.92 19.16 15.70
N ASN A 75 -2.63 19.97 16.72
CA ASN A 75 -1.89 21.23 16.58
C ASN A 75 -0.42 21.13 17.03
N ASP A 76 0.05 19.99 17.55
CA ASP A 76 1.47 19.79 17.88
C ASP A 76 2.28 19.42 16.63
N ASP A 77 1.60 19.22 15.50
CA ASP A 77 2.17 19.36 14.15
C ASP A 77 2.43 20.83 13.75
N SER A 78 1.97 21.79 14.56
CA SER A 78 2.36 23.18 14.43
C SER A 78 3.61 23.43 15.28
N THR A 79 4.68 23.94 14.66
CA THR A 79 5.52 24.88 15.42
C THR A 79 5.35 26.23 14.78
N GLU A 80 5.32 27.27 15.62
CA GLU A 80 5.02 28.65 15.25
C GLU A 80 3.61 28.85 14.69
N LYS A 81 2.93 29.88 15.23
CA LYS A 81 1.64 30.34 14.72
C LYS A 81 1.75 30.61 13.22
N GLY A 82 1.17 29.74 12.38
CA GLY A 82 0.71 30.09 11.03
C GLY A 82 1.32 29.37 9.82
N LYS A 83 2.28 28.44 10.00
CA LYS A 83 2.86 27.64 8.89
C LYS A 83 3.25 26.28 9.49
N THR A 84 2.68 25.12 9.18
CA THR A 84 2.55 24.56 7.83
C THR A 84 1.71 23.27 7.90
N GLN A 85 0.51 23.27 7.32
CA GLN A 85 -0.27 22.06 7.00
C GLN A 85 -1.11 22.36 5.75
N VAL A 86 -1.40 21.34 4.94
CA VAL A 86 -2.35 21.48 3.84
C VAL A 86 -3.75 21.56 4.43
N ARG A 87 -4.38 22.74 4.33
CA ARG A 87 -5.67 23.06 4.98
C ARG A 87 -6.77 23.44 3.99
N ASN A 88 -6.54 23.24 2.70
CA ASN A 88 -7.57 23.39 1.67
C ASN A 88 -7.18 22.58 0.43
N TYR A 89 -8.18 22.24 -0.38
CA TYR A 89 -7.98 21.40 -1.56
C TYR A 89 -7.15 22.09 -2.67
N MET A 90 -7.15 23.43 -2.76
CA MET A 90 -6.32 24.12 -3.76
C MET A 90 -4.83 24.01 -3.44
N THR A 91 -4.45 24.14 -2.17
CA THR A 91 -3.08 23.89 -1.72
C THR A 91 -2.72 22.41 -1.93
N MET A 92 -3.62 21.48 -1.62
CA MET A 92 -3.44 20.04 -1.90
C MET A 92 -3.14 19.79 -3.39
N LEU A 93 -3.98 20.30 -4.30
CA LEU A 93 -3.80 20.14 -5.75
C LEU A 93 -2.48 20.76 -6.23
N SER A 94 -2.10 21.92 -5.69
CA SER A 94 -0.83 22.56 -6.03
C SER A 94 0.37 21.70 -5.62
N VAL A 95 0.33 21.09 -4.43
CA VAL A 95 1.41 20.21 -3.97
C VAL A 95 1.41 18.89 -4.73
N PHE A 96 0.24 18.31 -5.03
CA PHE A 96 0.15 17.13 -5.91
C PHE A 96 0.81 17.38 -7.26
N ASN A 97 0.57 18.54 -7.87
CA ASN A 97 1.21 18.93 -9.13
C ASN A 97 2.75 18.89 -9.06
N VAL A 98 3.34 19.30 -7.93
CA VAL A 98 4.80 19.20 -7.72
C VAL A 98 5.22 17.72 -7.62
N ILE A 99 4.52 16.93 -6.81
CA ILE A 99 4.86 15.52 -6.55
C ILE A 99 4.81 14.67 -7.82
N LEU A 100 3.89 14.95 -8.75
CA LEU A 100 3.78 14.22 -10.03
C LEU A 100 5.09 14.21 -10.86
N SER A 101 6.05 15.07 -10.52
CA SER A 101 7.37 15.18 -11.15
C SER A 101 8.55 14.91 -10.20
N GLU A 102 8.30 14.36 -9.01
CA GLU A 102 9.35 14.03 -8.03
C GLU A 102 9.41 12.53 -7.77
N ALA A 103 10.64 12.01 -7.65
CA ALA A 103 10.87 10.65 -7.22
C ALA A 103 11.00 10.59 -5.69
N PRO A 104 10.56 9.51 -5.04
CA PRO A 104 10.61 9.35 -3.59
C PRO A 104 12.06 9.31 -3.07
N GLU A 105 12.36 10.15 -2.08
CA GLU A 105 13.68 10.25 -1.44
C GLU A 105 13.77 9.36 -0.20
N PHE A 106 14.98 8.90 0.14
CA PHE A 106 15.25 8.17 1.38
C PHE A 106 15.75 9.13 2.48
N GLY A 107 14.87 9.61 3.36
CA GLY A 107 15.20 10.59 4.41
C GLY A 107 15.83 10.00 5.68
N GLN A 108 16.38 10.86 6.55
CA GLN A 108 17.10 10.59 7.82
C GLN A 108 16.53 9.41 8.67
N GLY A 109 16.88 8.17 8.30
CA GLY A 109 16.40 6.95 8.96
C GLY A 109 14.91 6.66 8.82
N ASN A 110 14.17 7.44 8.02
CA ASN A 110 12.74 7.31 7.81
C ASN A 110 12.39 7.65 6.36
N LEU A 111 11.42 6.91 5.84
CA LEU A 111 10.93 7.09 4.49
C LEU A 111 9.74 8.05 4.51
N VAL A 112 9.72 9.05 3.62
CA VAL A 112 8.44 9.61 3.14
C VAL A 112 8.10 8.81 1.89
N ALA A 113 7.60 7.59 2.11
CA ALA A 113 7.32 6.66 1.00
C ALA A 113 6.00 6.97 0.33
N SER A 114 5.20 7.82 0.96
CA SER A 114 3.87 8.11 0.51
C SER A 114 3.65 9.62 0.55
N PRO A 115 4.26 10.40 -0.38
CA PRO A 115 4.10 11.84 -0.47
C PRO A 115 2.65 12.34 -0.63
N PHE A 116 1.74 11.55 -1.21
CA PHE A 116 0.31 11.91 -1.26
C PHE A 116 -0.37 11.64 0.08
N SER A 117 -0.11 10.48 0.72
CA SER A 117 -0.55 10.25 2.11
C SER A 117 -0.02 11.31 3.06
N ALA A 118 1.22 11.78 2.90
CA ALA A 118 1.78 12.86 3.71
C ALA A 118 0.93 14.14 3.69
N ILE A 119 0.17 14.37 2.61
CA ILE A 119 -0.75 15.49 2.47
C ILE A 119 -2.14 15.16 2.99
N LEU A 120 -2.59 13.93 2.76
CA LEU A 120 -3.97 13.50 2.99
C LEU A 120 -4.23 12.87 4.35
N ASP A 121 -3.20 12.39 5.06
CA ASP A 121 -3.28 11.57 6.30
C ASP A 121 -4.38 12.05 7.23
N TRP A 122 -4.35 13.34 7.60
CA TRP A 122 -5.35 13.93 8.48
C TRP A 122 -6.72 14.13 7.85
N SER A 123 -6.78 14.65 6.62
CA SER A 123 -8.06 14.92 5.94
C SER A 123 -8.82 13.64 5.61
N MET A 124 -8.11 12.56 5.31
CA MET A 124 -8.67 11.24 4.97
C MET A 124 -9.44 10.63 6.14
N GLY A 125 -8.96 10.81 7.37
CA GLY A 125 -9.62 10.33 8.60
C GLY A 125 -10.83 11.15 9.06
N THR A 126 -11.22 12.19 8.32
CA THR A 126 -12.42 12.98 8.63
C THR A 126 -13.68 12.36 8.03
N PRO A 127 -14.88 12.56 8.60
CA PRO A 127 -16.12 12.12 7.99
C PRO A 127 -16.31 12.58 6.53
N ALA A 128 -15.96 13.83 6.24
CA ALA A 128 -16.02 14.36 4.87
C ALA A 128 -14.93 13.77 3.96
N GLY A 129 -13.73 13.51 4.48
CA GLY A 129 -12.67 12.81 3.75
C GLY A 129 -13.08 11.40 3.34
N LEU A 130 -13.64 10.64 4.28
CA LEU A 130 -14.23 9.33 3.99
C LEU A 130 -15.32 9.43 2.91
N ALA A 131 -16.24 10.39 3.04
CA ALA A 131 -17.32 10.58 2.06
C ALA A 131 -16.79 10.92 0.65
N ALA A 132 -15.78 11.78 0.56
CA ALA A 132 -15.15 12.16 -0.69
C ALA A 132 -14.37 11.00 -1.33
N PHE A 133 -13.47 10.36 -0.58
CA PHE A 133 -12.55 9.36 -1.14
C PHE A 133 -13.22 8.01 -1.45
N MET A 134 -14.41 7.76 -0.92
CA MET A 134 -15.22 6.59 -1.30
C MET A 134 -15.95 6.76 -2.65
N LYS A 135 -15.98 7.97 -3.24
CA LYS A 135 -16.72 8.23 -4.49
C LYS A 135 -15.96 7.70 -5.72
N PRO A 136 -16.60 6.93 -6.64
CA PRO A 136 -15.93 6.38 -7.81
C PRO A 136 -15.26 7.44 -8.70
N GLU A 137 -15.90 8.58 -8.92
CA GLU A 137 -15.39 9.68 -9.75
C GLU A 137 -14.10 10.30 -9.18
N VAL A 138 -13.97 10.36 -7.86
CA VAL A 138 -12.74 10.81 -7.19
C VAL A 138 -11.61 9.80 -7.40
N ASN A 139 -11.92 8.51 -7.27
CA ASN A 139 -10.95 7.43 -7.50
C ASN A 139 -10.50 7.31 -8.96
N VAL A 140 -11.36 7.65 -9.92
CA VAL A 140 -10.96 7.79 -11.33
C VAL A 140 -9.91 8.90 -11.49
N MET A 141 -10.06 10.04 -10.79
CA MET A 141 -9.06 11.10 -10.85
C MET A 141 -7.74 10.71 -10.18
N PHE A 142 -7.78 10.04 -9.03
CA PHE A 142 -6.57 9.48 -8.41
C PHE A 142 -5.86 8.51 -9.34
N LYS A 143 -6.59 7.59 -9.98
CA LYS A 143 -6.02 6.71 -10.99
C LYS A 143 -5.30 7.48 -12.09
N LYS A 144 -5.95 8.48 -12.69
CA LYS A 144 -5.35 9.29 -13.77
C LYS A 144 -4.09 10.01 -13.29
N MET A 145 -4.09 10.56 -12.08
CA MET A 145 -2.92 11.21 -11.50
C MET A 145 -1.78 10.22 -11.31
N PHE A 146 -2.05 9.05 -10.76
CA PHE A 146 -1.04 8.02 -10.56
C PHE A 146 -0.55 7.40 -11.87
N ASP A 147 -1.36 7.35 -12.92
CA ASP A 147 -0.89 6.98 -14.26
C ASP A 147 0.12 8.01 -14.80
N VAL A 148 -0.03 9.31 -14.49
CA VAL A 148 0.97 10.35 -14.82
C VAL A 148 2.25 10.13 -14.03
N TRP A 149 2.14 9.96 -12.71
CA TRP A 149 3.30 9.78 -11.84
C TRP A 149 4.05 8.48 -12.12
N ALA A 150 3.35 7.38 -12.36
CA ALA A 150 3.94 6.09 -12.71
C ALA A 150 4.78 6.19 -13.99
N ARG A 151 4.33 6.95 -15.00
CA ARG A 151 5.14 7.23 -16.19
C ARG A 151 6.43 7.98 -15.86
N PHE A 152 6.37 8.96 -14.96
CA PHE A 152 7.56 9.66 -14.49
C PHE A 152 8.49 8.70 -13.71
N LEU A 153 7.96 7.92 -12.76
CA LEU A 153 8.74 6.98 -11.95
C LEU A 153 9.35 5.83 -12.76
N ALA A 154 8.74 5.47 -13.90
CA ALA A 154 9.27 4.51 -14.85
C ALA A 154 10.29 5.11 -15.83
N SER A 155 10.50 6.43 -15.81
CA SER A 155 11.45 7.11 -16.70
C SER A 155 12.84 7.24 -16.08
N GLY A 156 13.85 7.48 -16.92
CA GLY A 156 15.23 7.75 -16.48
C GLY A 156 15.38 9.02 -15.63
N ASP A 157 14.44 9.97 -15.73
CA ASP A 157 14.44 11.22 -14.96
C ASP A 157 14.19 10.99 -13.47
N SER A 158 13.59 9.86 -13.11
CA SER A 158 13.34 9.49 -11.71
C SER A 158 14.58 8.99 -10.96
N ARG A 159 15.70 8.73 -11.67
CA ARG A 159 16.88 8.06 -11.10
C ARG A 159 17.71 8.92 -10.15
N TYR A 160 17.50 10.23 -10.09
CA TYR A 160 18.33 11.14 -9.28
C TYR A 160 18.38 10.79 -7.78
N VAL A 161 17.34 10.12 -7.27
CA VAL A 161 17.28 9.63 -5.89
C VAL A 161 17.99 8.29 -5.68
N LEU A 162 18.42 7.60 -6.73
CA LEU A 162 19.20 6.35 -6.67
C LEU A 162 20.70 6.67 -6.52
N SER A 163 21.04 7.44 -5.49
CA SER A 163 22.40 7.95 -5.25
C SER A 163 22.87 7.64 -3.83
N THR A 164 24.16 7.87 -3.57
CA THR A 164 24.78 7.74 -2.24
C THR A 164 24.68 9.00 -1.38
N ALA A 165 23.96 10.02 -1.85
CA ALA A 165 23.71 11.25 -1.09
C ALA A 165 22.86 10.97 0.16
N ASP A 166 22.81 11.93 1.10
CA ASP A 166 22.07 11.79 2.37
C ASP A 166 20.57 11.49 2.20
N HIS A 167 19.99 11.86 1.05
CA HIS A 167 18.58 11.61 0.70
C HIS A 167 18.40 10.54 -0.37
N GLY A 168 19.48 9.85 -0.75
CA GLY A 168 19.50 8.85 -1.80
C GLY A 168 19.31 7.42 -1.26
N TRP A 169 18.75 6.56 -2.11
CA TRP A 169 18.46 5.15 -1.82
C TRP A 169 19.70 4.25 -1.67
N PHE A 170 20.90 4.78 -1.92
CA PHE A 170 22.17 4.12 -1.63
C PHE A 170 23.00 4.89 -0.59
N GLY A 171 22.44 5.91 0.05
CA GLY A 171 23.07 6.63 1.16
C GLY A 171 23.16 5.80 2.44
N ALA A 172 23.89 6.30 3.44
CA ALA A 172 24.14 5.57 4.70
C ALA A 172 22.87 5.17 5.46
N ALA A 173 21.86 6.04 5.48
CA ALA A 173 20.56 5.75 6.09
C ALA A 173 19.83 4.60 5.36
N ALA A 174 19.84 4.61 4.02
CA ALA A 174 19.22 3.57 3.21
C ALA A 174 19.92 2.22 3.40
N GLN A 175 21.25 2.21 3.44
CA GLN A 175 22.04 1.00 3.70
C GLN A 175 21.80 0.42 5.10
N THR A 176 21.50 1.27 6.09
CA THR A 176 21.14 0.82 7.45
C THR A 176 19.76 0.17 7.47
N ALA A 177 18.80 0.71 6.71
CA ALA A 177 17.44 0.18 6.63
C ALA A 177 17.31 -1.04 5.69
N LEU A 178 18.17 -1.12 4.67
CA LEU A 178 18.28 -2.20 3.70
C LEU A 178 19.71 -2.76 3.70
N PRO A 179 20.11 -3.47 4.78
CA PRO A 179 21.44 -4.07 4.83
C PRO A 179 21.61 -5.10 3.71
N ASP A 180 22.87 -5.30 3.29
CA ASP A 180 23.24 -6.28 2.27
C ASP A 180 22.49 -6.14 0.94
N PHE A 181 22.12 -4.91 0.56
CA PHE A 181 21.32 -4.62 -0.64
C PHE A 181 21.90 -5.31 -1.90
N VAL A 182 23.20 -5.17 -2.14
CA VAL A 182 23.88 -5.73 -3.31
C VAL A 182 23.90 -7.26 -3.29
N ALA A 183 23.97 -7.90 -2.11
CA ALA A 183 23.92 -9.35 -2.00
C ALA A 183 22.49 -9.90 -2.13
N THR A 184 21.50 -9.09 -1.75
CA THR A 184 20.09 -9.47 -1.72
C THR A 184 19.40 -9.29 -3.06
N PHE A 185 19.66 -8.18 -3.76
CA PHE A 185 18.96 -7.79 -4.98
C PHE A 185 19.85 -7.86 -6.23
N VAL A 186 19.23 -8.12 -7.37
CA VAL A 186 19.88 -8.04 -8.68
C VAL A 186 20.15 -6.58 -9.00
N CYS A 187 21.43 -6.21 -8.93
CA CYS A 187 21.95 -4.90 -9.31
C CYS A 187 23.46 -5.02 -9.63
N ASP A 188 24.03 -3.99 -10.25
CA ASP A 188 25.46 -3.85 -10.48
C ASP A 188 25.98 -2.58 -9.80
N PRO A 189 26.62 -2.66 -8.62
CA PRO A 189 27.08 -1.48 -7.90
C PRO A 189 28.18 -0.69 -8.64
N SER A 190 28.77 -1.25 -9.71
CA SER A 190 29.75 -0.54 -10.54
C SER A 190 29.11 0.30 -11.65
N ALA A 191 27.84 0.05 -11.97
CA ALA A 191 27.06 0.80 -12.95
C ALA A 191 26.41 2.04 -12.34
N GLU A 192 26.12 3.03 -13.18
CA GLU A 192 25.35 4.20 -12.78
C GLU A 192 23.99 3.77 -12.21
N TYR A 193 23.59 4.38 -11.09
CA TYR A 193 22.34 4.03 -10.37
C TYR A 193 22.21 2.54 -10.02
N HIS A 194 23.34 1.85 -9.87
CA HIS A 194 23.43 0.40 -9.67
C HIS A 194 22.81 -0.45 -10.80
N GLY A 195 22.68 0.12 -11.99
CA GLY A 195 22.13 -0.55 -13.18
C GLY A 195 20.60 -0.45 -13.32
N PHE A 196 19.89 0.25 -12.43
CA PHE A 196 18.45 0.48 -12.55
C PHE A 196 18.16 1.59 -13.59
N ALA A 197 17.25 1.31 -14.53
CA ALA A 197 16.84 2.24 -15.58
C ALA A 197 15.84 3.30 -15.10
N SER A 198 15.18 3.06 -13.96
CA SER A 198 14.23 3.98 -13.35
C SER A 198 14.06 3.71 -11.85
N TRP A 199 13.40 4.63 -11.16
CA TRP A 199 13.04 4.45 -9.76
C TRP A 199 12.05 3.30 -9.55
N ASP A 200 11.08 3.14 -10.46
CA ASP A 200 10.12 2.05 -10.39
C ASP A 200 10.78 0.67 -10.58
N GLU A 201 11.82 0.56 -11.41
CA GLU A 201 12.61 -0.68 -11.53
C GLU A 201 13.37 -1.00 -10.23
N PHE A 202 13.91 0.03 -9.56
CA PHE A 202 14.50 -0.13 -8.23
C PHE A 202 13.47 -0.56 -7.19
N PHE A 203 12.25 -0.01 -7.24
CA PHE A 203 11.19 -0.37 -6.31
C PHE A 203 10.73 -1.82 -6.51
N THR A 204 10.51 -2.20 -7.77
CA THR A 204 10.15 -3.56 -8.19
C THR A 204 11.38 -4.46 -8.39
N ARG A 205 12.52 -4.15 -7.75
CA ARG A 205 13.78 -4.91 -7.81
C ARG A 205 13.58 -6.41 -7.60
N ARG A 206 14.41 -7.22 -8.25
CA ARG A 206 14.39 -8.69 -8.15
C ARG A 206 15.37 -9.18 -7.10
N PHE A 207 15.02 -10.24 -6.37
CA PHE A 207 16.01 -10.95 -5.54
C PHE A 207 17.06 -11.64 -6.40
N ARG A 208 18.29 -11.73 -5.90
CA ARG A 208 19.28 -12.65 -6.48
C ARG A 208 18.84 -14.10 -6.30
N PRO A 209 19.23 -15.01 -7.22
CA PRO A 209 18.98 -16.44 -7.05
C PRO A 209 19.46 -16.95 -5.69
N GLY A 210 18.65 -17.79 -5.03
CA GLY A 210 18.99 -18.43 -3.76
C GLY A 210 18.74 -17.59 -2.50
N VAL A 211 18.46 -16.29 -2.60
CA VAL A 211 18.21 -15.40 -1.44
C VAL A 211 16.90 -15.74 -0.70
N ARG A 212 15.93 -16.31 -1.41
CA ARG A 212 14.64 -16.77 -0.89
C ARG A 212 14.32 -18.18 -1.43
N PRO A 213 14.96 -19.23 -0.88
CA PRO A 213 14.72 -20.59 -1.33
C PRO A 213 13.26 -20.99 -1.07
N ILE A 214 12.70 -21.82 -1.96
CA ILE A 214 11.33 -22.31 -1.81
C ILE A 214 11.30 -23.43 -0.77
N PHE A 215 10.55 -23.24 0.31
CA PHE A 215 10.36 -24.29 1.29
C PHE A 215 9.43 -25.38 0.75
N ALA A 216 9.81 -26.65 0.91
CA ALA A 216 9.05 -27.84 0.52
C ALA A 216 8.29 -27.69 -0.84
N PRO A 217 9.02 -27.47 -1.96
CA PRO A 217 8.41 -27.12 -3.25
C PRO A 217 7.44 -28.18 -3.77
N ASP A 218 7.69 -29.45 -3.47
CA ASP A 218 6.89 -30.58 -3.95
C ASP A 218 5.86 -31.09 -2.93
N ASP A 219 5.84 -30.55 -1.70
CA ASP A 219 4.84 -30.93 -0.68
C ASP A 219 3.60 -30.04 -0.76
N ASN A 220 2.56 -30.52 -1.43
CA ASN A 220 1.31 -29.76 -1.61
C ASN A 220 0.50 -29.54 -0.31
N ARG A 221 0.91 -30.10 0.83
CA ARG A 221 0.29 -29.83 2.14
C ARG A 221 0.78 -28.54 2.77
N VAL A 222 1.98 -28.08 2.41
CA VAL A 222 2.57 -26.86 2.97
C VAL A 222 2.14 -25.65 2.13
N ILE A 223 1.71 -24.58 2.79
CA ILE A 223 1.43 -23.29 2.18
C ILE A 223 2.60 -22.36 2.50
N ASN A 224 3.19 -21.73 1.48
CA ASN A 224 4.28 -20.78 1.66
C ASN A 224 3.76 -19.34 1.69
N CYS A 225 4.53 -18.43 2.29
CA CYS A 225 4.24 -17.00 2.24
C CYS A 225 4.39 -16.46 0.81
N ALA A 226 3.38 -15.76 0.32
CA ALA A 226 3.35 -15.17 -1.02
C ALA A 226 4.21 -13.89 -1.17
N CYS A 227 4.56 -13.23 -0.06
CA CYS A 227 5.21 -11.92 -0.03
C CYS A 227 6.25 -11.81 1.11
N GLU A 228 7.25 -10.93 0.99
CA GLU A 228 7.96 -10.41 2.18
C GLU A 228 7.00 -9.50 2.94
N SER A 229 6.51 -9.94 4.10
CA SER A 229 5.40 -9.23 4.76
C SER A 229 5.43 -9.40 6.27
N THR A 230 4.59 -8.62 6.95
CA THR A 230 4.36 -8.69 8.39
C THR A 230 2.89 -9.03 8.63
N VAL A 231 2.62 -10.06 9.44
CA VAL A 231 1.25 -10.53 9.69
C VAL A 231 0.40 -9.42 10.28
N PHE A 232 -0.77 -9.23 9.70
CA PHE A 232 -1.80 -8.32 10.23
C PHE A 232 -2.88 -9.10 10.97
N ALA A 233 -3.49 -10.10 10.31
CA ALA A 233 -4.59 -10.85 10.90
C ALA A 233 -4.72 -12.25 10.30
N ILE A 234 -5.17 -13.18 11.14
CA ILE A 234 -5.70 -14.48 10.74
C ILE A 234 -7.12 -14.55 11.28
N LYS A 235 -8.10 -14.69 10.40
CA LYS A 235 -9.52 -14.75 10.76
C LYS A 235 -10.17 -15.97 10.11
N THR A 236 -11.04 -16.63 10.85
CA THR A 236 -11.81 -17.80 10.43
C THR A 236 -13.30 -17.49 10.47
N ASP A 237 -14.11 -18.37 9.89
CA ASP A 237 -15.58 -18.23 9.82
C ASP A 237 -16.02 -16.90 9.18
N ILE A 238 -15.37 -16.55 8.07
CA ILE A 238 -15.63 -15.27 7.40
C ILE A 238 -17.01 -15.27 6.76
N LYS A 239 -17.79 -14.22 7.02
CA LYS A 239 -19.16 -14.11 6.52
C LYS A 239 -19.21 -13.68 5.06
N ALA A 240 -20.31 -14.04 4.41
CA ALA A 240 -20.65 -13.55 3.07
C ALA A 240 -20.68 -12.02 3.03
N HIS A 241 -21.50 -11.42 3.91
CA HIS A 241 -21.57 -9.98 4.12
C HIS A 241 -21.36 -9.69 5.61
N ASP A 242 -20.52 -8.70 5.92
CA ASP A 242 -20.33 -8.20 7.28
C ASP A 242 -20.23 -6.66 7.31
N ARG A 243 -20.36 -6.08 8.50
CA ARG A 243 -20.24 -4.64 8.76
C ARG A 243 -18.77 -4.25 8.91
N PHE A 244 -18.03 -4.32 7.81
CA PHE A 244 -16.57 -4.16 7.76
C PHE A 244 -16.05 -2.76 8.15
N TRP A 245 -16.94 -1.78 8.25
CA TRP A 245 -16.65 -0.40 8.68
C TRP A 245 -16.80 -0.17 10.19
N LEU A 246 -17.02 -1.23 10.98
CA LEU A 246 -17.08 -1.17 12.44
C LEU A 246 -15.72 -1.53 13.07
N LYS A 247 -15.63 -1.33 14.39
CA LYS A 247 -14.50 -1.79 15.21
C LYS A 247 -14.17 -3.27 14.92
N ASP A 248 -12.88 -3.59 14.96
CA ASP A 248 -12.29 -4.90 14.65
C ASP A 248 -12.33 -5.29 13.16
N GLU A 249 -12.86 -4.42 12.29
CA GLU A 249 -12.78 -4.50 10.82
C GLU A 249 -13.04 -5.91 10.26
N PRO A 250 -14.24 -6.46 10.50
CA PRO A 250 -14.55 -7.81 10.03
C PRO A 250 -14.52 -7.89 8.51
N TYR A 251 -14.18 -9.06 7.99
CA TYR A 251 -14.07 -9.28 6.55
C TYR A 251 -15.43 -9.63 5.93
N SER A 252 -15.76 -9.00 4.80
CA SER A 252 -17.02 -9.16 4.07
C SER A 252 -16.75 -9.75 2.68
N LEU A 253 -16.85 -11.07 2.52
CA LEU A 253 -16.32 -11.75 1.34
C LEU A 253 -16.85 -11.24 -0.01
N TYR A 254 -18.14 -10.91 -0.10
CA TYR A 254 -18.71 -10.35 -1.33
C TYR A 254 -18.13 -8.99 -1.68
N HIS A 255 -17.66 -8.21 -0.70
CA HIS A 255 -16.95 -6.96 -0.98
C HIS A 255 -15.50 -7.23 -1.36
N ILE A 256 -14.74 -8.06 -0.62
CA ILE A 256 -13.35 -8.42 -1.01
C ILE A 256 -13.29 -8.97 -2.43
N LEU A 257 -14.17 -9.91 -2.75
CA LEU A 257 -14.16 -10.63 -4.02
C LEU A 257 -15.01 -9.96 -5.09
N ASP A 258 -15.44 -8.71 -4.89
CA ASP A 258 -16.18 -7.90 -5.88
C ASP A 258 -17.42 -8.59 -6.45
N ASN A 259 -18.17 -9.28 -5.59
CA ASN A 259 -19.34 -10.09 -5.94
C ASN A 259 -19.05 -11.18 -7.01
N ASP A 260 -17.80 -11.63 -7.13
CA ASP A 260 -17.43 -12.69 -8.05
C ASP A 260 -18.24 -13.96 -7.79
N GLU A 261 -18.63 -14.67 -8.85
CA GLU A 261 -19.44 -15.89 -8.79
C GLU A 261 -18.80 -17.03 -7.98
N LEU A 262 -17.48 -16.98 -7.76
CA LEU A 262 -16.74 -17.94 -6.94
C LEU A 262 -16.85 -17.65 -5.44
N THR A 263 -17.29 -16.45 -5.05
CA THR A 263 -17.41 -16.00 -3.65
C THR A 263 -18.12 -16.99 -2.73
N PRO A 264 -19.26 -17.62 -3.11
CA PRO A 264 -19.96 -18.58 -2.24
C PRO A 264 -19.09 -19.73 -1.73
N GLN A 265 -18.05 -20.12 -2.47
CA GLN A 265 -17.15 -21.21 -2.05
C GLN A 265 -16.28 -20.83 -0.85
N PHE A 266 -16.06 -19.53 -0.64
CA PHE A 266 -15.19 -19.01 0.43
C PHE A 266 -15.95 -18.66 1.71
N VAL A 267 -17.28 -18.64 1.69
CA VAL A 267 -18.12 -18.29 2.85
C VAL A 267 -17.93 -19.32 3.97
N GLY A 268 -17.64 -18.84 5.19
CA GLY A 268 -17.25 -19.68 6.33
C GLY A 268 -15.79 -20.14 6.27
N GLY A 269 -15.00 -19.57 5.37
CA GLY A 269 -13.59 -19.87 5.15
C GLY A 269 -12.65 -19.12 6.07
N THR A 270 -11.39 -18.98 5.64
CA THR A 270 -10.30 -18.37 6.41
C THR A 270 -9.56 -17.35 5.57
N VAL A 271 -9.22 -16.22 6.19
CA VAL A 271 -8.40 -15.15 5.63
C VAL A 271 -7.12 -15.04 6.45
N PHE A 272 -5.98 -15.18 5.78
CA PHE A 272 -4.68 -14.74 6.26
C PHE A 272 -4.35 -13.42 5.57
N GLN A 273 -4.10 -12.36 6.33
CA GLN A 273 -3.69 -11.06 5.81
C GLN A 273 -2.33 -10.65 6.38
N ALA A 274 -1.44 -10.19 5.50
CA ALA A 274 -0.16 -9.64 5.88
C ALA A 274 0.22 -8.44 5.02
N PHE A 275 0.90 -7.47 5.62
CA PHE A 275 1.22 -6.18 5.02
C PHE A 275 2.67 -6.13 4.57
N LEU A 276 2.92 -5.40 3.48
CA LEU A 276 4.25 -5.13 2.97
C LEU A 276 4.62 -3.71 3.38
N SER A 277 5.76 -3.53 4.03
CA SER A 277 6.39 -2.22 4.24
C SER A 277 7.05 -1.75 2.95
N ALA A 278 7.24 -0.43 2.79
CA ALA A 278 7.92 0.18 1.65
C ALA A 278 9.31 -0.39 1.32
N LEU A 279 9.98 -0.93 2.34
CA LEU A 279 11.32 -1.52 2.22
C LEU A 279 11.28 -2.98 1.79
N ASN A 280 10.12 -3.63 1.86
CA ASN A 280 9.96 -5.02 1.45
C ASN A 280 10.10 -5.19 -0.06
N TYR A 281 10.12 -6.45 -0.46
CA TYR A 281 10.07 -6.86 -1.85
C TYR A 281 8.61 -6.90 -2.30
N HIS A 282 8.28 -6.14 -3.35
CA HIS A 282 6.90 -5.86 -3.76
C HIS A 282 6.39 -6.73 -4.91
N ARG A 283 7.08 -7.84 -5.21
CA ARG A 283 6.55 -8.87 -6.12
C ARG A 283 5.94 -9.99 -5.29
N TRP A 284 4.78 -10.47 -5.72
CA TRP A 284 4.02 -11.51 -5.04
C TRP A 284 4.08 -12.81 -5.83
N HIS A 285 4.17 -13.92 -5.12
CA HIS A 285 4.45 -15.24 -5.66
C HIS A 285 3.42 -16.27 -5.23
N SER A 286 3.32 -17.37 -5.96
CA SER A 286 2.34 -18.41 -5.69
C SER A 286 2.68 -19.11 -4.36
N PRO A 287 1.75 -19.16 -3.40
CA PRO A 287 1.96 -19.85 -2.13
C PRO A 287 1.84 -21.37 -2.25
N VAL A 288 1.31 -21.85 -3.38
CA VAL A 288 0.90 -23.24 -3.64
C VAL A 288 1.27 -23.66 -5.08
N ASN A 289 1.27 -24.96 -5.35
CA ASN A 289 1.25 -25.49 -6.71
C ASN A 289 -0.21 -25.59 -7.19
N GLY A 290 -0.46 -25.24 -8.45
CA GLY A 290 -1.82 -25.31 -8.99
C GLY A 290 -1.97 -24.72 -10.38
N GLU A 291 -3.21 -24.41 -10.72
CA GLU A 291 -3.60 -23.76 -11.98
C GLU A 291 -4.36 -22.46 -11.69
N ILE A 292 -4.03 -21.40 -12.41
CA ILE A 292 -4.76 -20.13 -12.35
C ILE A 292 -6.11 -20.31 -13.02
N VAL A 293 -7.19 -20.20 -12.24
CA VAL A 293 -8.57 -20.32 -12.71
C VAL A 293 -9.08 -19.01 -13.26
N LYS A 294 -8.74 -17.89 -12.60
CA LYS A 294 -9.26 -16.58 -12.96
C LYS A 294 -8.39 -15.48 -12.36
N THR A 295 -8.26 -14.38 -13.07
CA THR A 295 -7.63 -13.15 -12.56
C THR A 295 -8.58 -11.98 -12.77
N VAL A 296 -8.78 -11.14 -11.75
CA VAL A 296 -9.67 -9.98 -11.83
C VAL A 296 -8.96 -8.75 -11.26
N ASN A 297 -8.92 -7.65 -12.01
CA ASN A 297 -8.50 -6.35 -11.47
C ASN A 297 -9.74 -5.55 -11.12
N VAL A 298 -9.89 -5.22 -9.84
CA VAL A 298 -11.04 -4.51 -9.29
C VAL A 298 -10.64 -3.06 -9.04
N PRO A 299 -11.26 -2.08 -9.73
CA PRO A 299 -11.12 -0.68 -9.39
C PRO A 299 -11.65 -0.43 -7.98
N GLY A 300 -11.02 0.49 -7.25
CA GLY A 300 -11.44 0.80 -5.89
C GLY A 300 -10.79 2.07 -5.37
N THR A 301 -10.85 2.25 -4.07
CA THR A 301 -10.27 3.41 -3.41
C THR A 301 -8.74 3.38 -3.41
N TYR A 302 -8.14 4.57 -3.41
CA TYR A 302 -6.70 4.76 -3.20
C TYR A 302 -6.46 5.20 -1.76
N PHE A 303 -7.16 6.25 -1.34
CA PHE A 303 -7.15 6.78 0.01
C PHE A 303 -8.42 6.38 0.72
N ALA A 304 -8.32 5.63 1.81
CA ALA A 304 -9.43 5.34 2.69
C ALA A 304 -8.90 4.97 4.06
N GLU A 305 -9.49 5.53 5.11
CA GLU A 305 -9.26 5.13 6.50
C GLU A 305 -10.55 4.53 7.05
N SER A 306 -10.41 3.54 7.92
CA SER A 306 -11.54 2.91 8.59
C SER A 306 -12.26 3.93 9.47
N PRO A 307 -13.60 4.02 9.49
CA PRO A 307 -14.31 4.91 10.41
C PRO A 307 -14.05 4.59 11.89
N ALA A 308 -13.56 3.38 12.19
CA ALA A 308 -13.13 2.97 13.53
C ALA A 308 -11.74 3.53 13.91
N MET A 309 -10.98 3.98 12.91
CA MET A 309 -9.67 4.60 12.99
C MET A 309 -9.82 6.07 12.60
N GLY A 310 -10.00 6.95 13.58
CA GLY A 310 -10.21 8.39 13.37
C GLY A 310 -9.62 9.17 14.53
N PHE A 311 -9.84 10.48 14.65
CA PHE A 311 -9.18 11.28 15.70
C PHE A 311 -9.28 10.76 17.16
N PRO A 312 -10.32 10.03 17.59
CA PRO A 312 -10.32 9.40 18.93
C PRO A 312 -9.35 8.21 19.06
N ASN A 313 -9.01 7.55 17.95
CA ASN A 313 -8.10 6.41 17.85
C ASN A 313 -7.43 6.45 16.46
N PRO A 314 -6.48 7.37 16.22
CA PRO A 314 -5.98 7.61 14.87
C PRO A 314 -5.22 6.40 14.33
N ASP A 315 -5.32 6.15 13.02
CA ASP A 315 -4.34 5.34 12.33
C ASP A 315 -3.03 6.15 12.25
N PRO A 316 -1.99 5.78 13.00
CA PRO A 316 -0.80 6.63 13.16
C PRO A 316 0.06 6.75 11.89
N SER A 317 -0.30 6.01 10.85
CA SER A 317 0.25 6.11 9.49
C SER A 317 -0.79 5.53 8.54
N GLY A 318 -1.91 6.25 8.36
CA GLY A 318 -3.06 5.73 7.63
C GLY A 318 -2.67 5.19 6.25
N PRO A 319 -3.15 4.01 5.83
CA PRO A 319 -4.11 3.12 6.49
C PRO A 319 -3.48 1.82 7.06
N THR A 320 -2.45 1.89 7.92
CA THR A 320 -1.82 0.68 8.47
C THR A 320 -2.75 -0.15 9.38
N ARG A 321 -3.56 0.50 10.22
CA ARG A 321 -4.52 -0.18 11.10
C ARG A 321 -5.87 -0.43 10.42
N SER A 322 -6.14 0.30 9.34
CA SER A 322 -7.37 0.18 8.55
C SER A 322 -7.35 -0.97 7.51
N GLN A 323 -6.43 -1.92 7.66
CA GLN A 323 -6.15 -2.95 6.65
C GLN A 323 -7.33 -3.88 6.37
N GLY A 324 -8.12 -4.24 7.38
CA GLY A 324 -9.30 -5.09 7.20
C GLY A 324 -10.38 -4.35 6.41
N PHE A 325 -10.57 -3.06 6.72
CA PHE A 325 -11.48 -2.16 6.01
C PHE A 325 -11.07 -1.95 4.55
N ILE A 326 -9.83 -1.54 4.28
CA ILE A 326 -9.39 -1.23 2.90
C ILE A 326 -9.41 -2.45 1.99
N THR A 327 -9.24 -3.67 2.51
CA THR A 327 -9.33 -4.92 1.74
C THR A 327 -10.67 -5.07 1.00
N GLN A 328 -11.72 -4.40 1.49
CA GLN A 328 -13.07 -4.44 0.94
C GLN A 328 -13.32 -3.40 -0.15
N VAL A 329 -12.57 -2.28 -0.11
CA VAL A 329 -12.93 -1.06 -0.85
C VAL A 329 -11.81 -0.57 -1.77
N ALA A 330 -10.55 -0.87 -1.46
CA ALA A 330 -9.41 -0.41 -2.22
C ALA A 330 -9.27 -1.13 -3.56
N ALA A 331 -8.56 -0.49 -4.49
CA ALA A 331 -8.20 -1.13 -5.74
C ALA A 331 -7.35 -2.39 -5.47
N ARG A 332 -7.72 -3.51 -6.08
CA ARG A 332 -7.16 -4.82 -5.74
C ARG A 332 -7.15 -5.77 -6.94
N ALA A 333 -6.28 -6.76 -6.91
CA ALA A 333 -6.26 -7.86 -7.87
C ALA A 333 -6.60 -9.18 -7.17
N LEU A 334 -7.48 -9.96 -7.80
CA LEU A 334 -7.88 -11.30 -7.37
C LEU A 334 -7.21 -12.33 -8.28
N VAL A 335 -6.56 -13.33 -7.70
CA VAL A 335 -5.98 -14.45 -8.43
C VAL A 335 -6.49 -15.75 -7.81
N PHE A 336 -7.42 -16.38 -8.50
CA PHE A 336 -8.02 -17.65 -8.09
C PHE A 336 -7.13 -18.79 -8.58
N ILE A 337 -6.74 -19.67 -7.66
CA ILE A 337 -5.81 -20.78 -7.92
C ILE A 337 -6.50 -22.07 -7.51
N GLN A 338 -6.68 -22.98 -8.46
CA GLN A 338 -7.07 -24.35 -8.18
C GLN A 338 -5.81 -25.10 -7.73
N CYS A 339 -5.69 -25.35 -6.43
CA CYS A 339 -4.53 -26.02 -5.85
C CYS A 339 -4.47 -27.49 -6.26
N ASP A 340 -3.24 -28.01 -6.40
CA ASP A 340 -2.98 -29.43 -6.62
C ASP A 340 -3.33 -30.29 -5.39
N ASN A 341 -3.35 -29.69 -4.20
CA ASN A 341 -3.88 -30.34 -3.01
C ASN A 341 -5.42 -30.22 -2.99
N PRO A 342 -6.17 -31.34 -3.14
CA PRO A 342 -7.62 -31.31 -3.15
C PRO A 342 -8.22 -30.84 -1.80
N ASP A 343 -7.50 -31.00 -0.69
CA ASP A 343 -7.95 -30.56 0.63
C ASP A 343 -7.99 -29.03 0.76
N ILE A 344 -7.18 -28.33 -0.05
CA ILE A 344 -7.27 -26.87 -0.23
C ILE A 344 -8.31 -26.56 -1.32
N GLY A 345 -8.16 -27.24 -2.46
CA GLY A 345 -8.81 -26.96 -3.73
C GLY A 345 -8.71 -25.49 -4.14
N LEU A 346 -9.81 -24.81 -4.45
CA LEU A 346 -9.77 -23.41 -4.86
C LEU A 346 -9.34 -22.49 -3.70
N MET A 347 -8.33 -21.67 -3.93
CA MET A 347 -7.96 -20.55 -3.05
C MET A 347 -7.95 -19.24 -3.84
N CYS A 348 -7.99 -18.10 -3.15
CA CYS A 348 -7.81 -16.80 -3.78
C CYS A 348 -6.65 -16.05 -3.12
N PHE A 349 -5.67 -15.65 -3.93
CA PHE A 349 -4.71 -14.61 -3.55
C PHE A 349 -5.30 -13.25 -3.89
N VAL A 350 -5.28 -12.31 -2.95
CA VAL A 350 -5.76 -10.95 -3.14
C VAL A 350 -4.61 -9.98 -2.89
N ALA A 351 -4.16 -9.27 -3.93
CA ALA A 351 -3.28 -8.12 -3.78
C ALA A 351 -4.14 -6.86 -3.58
N VAL A 352 -3.92 -6.13 -2.49
CA VAL A 352 -4.68 -4.94 -2.13
C VAL A 352 -3.76 -3.73 -2.17
N GLY A 353 -4.12 -2.77 -3.01
CA GLY A 353 -3.47 -1.48 -3.09
C GLY A 353 -3.76 -0.62 -1.85
N MET A 354 -2.83 0.24 -1.49
CA MET A 354 -2.94 1.09 -0.30
C MET A 354 -2.39 2.49 -0.58
N ALA A 355 -3.17 3.55 -0.31
CA ALA A 355 -2.78 4.94 -0.58
C ALA A 355 -2.40 5.15 -2.06
N GLU A 356 -1.30 5.84 -2.34
CA GLU A 356 -0.80 6.04 -3.71
C GLU A 356 -0.25 4.80 -4.44
N VAL A 357 -0.54 3.63 -3.88
CA VAL A 357 0.18 2.39 -4.17
C VAL A 357 -0.83 1.34 -4.48
N SER A 358 -1.44 1.54 -5.63
CA SER A 358 -2.64 0.81 -5.97
C SER A 358 -2.56 0.18 -7.34
N THR A 359 -1.36 0.22 -7.94
CA THR A 359 -1.10 -0.53 -9.15
C THR A 359 -0.89 -1.99 -8.78
N ASN A 360 -1.87 -2.80 -9.13
CA ASN A 360 -1.81 -4.25 -9.00
C ASN A 360 -1.52 -4.83 -10.39
N GLU A 361 -0.25 -5.08 -10.71
CA GLU A 361 0.13 -5.72 -11.96
C GLU A 361 0.04 -7.24 -11.80
N VAL A 362 -0.92 -7.88 -12.48
CA VAL A 362 -1.01 -9.34 -12.57
C VAL A 362 -0.23 -9.81 -13.79
N THR A 363 0.71 -10.73 -13.58
CA THR A 363 1.61 -11.26 -14.64
C THR A 363 1.28 -12.68 -15.09
N VAL A 364 0.35 -13.34 -14.40
CA VAL A 364 -0.17 -14.66 -14.76
C VAL A 364 -1.50 -14.54 -15.52
N ARG A 365 -1.91 -15.64 -16.16
CA ARG A 365 -3.15 -15.71 -16.94
C ARG A 365 -3.94 -16.97 -16.60
N GLU A 366 -5.25 -16.93 -16.86
CA GLU A 366 -6.13 -18.09 -16.78
C GLU A 366 -5.58 -19.29 -17.57
N GLY A 367 -5.70 -20.49 -16.99
CA GLY A 367 -5.15 -21.75 -17.50
C GLY A 367 -3.64 -21.93 -17.29
N GLN A 368 -2.93 -20.94 -16.75
CA GLN A 368 -1.50 -21.08 -16.47
C GLN A 368 -1.28 -21.98 -15.25
N ARG A 369 -0.44 -23.01 -15.41
CA ARG A 369 0.10 -23.78 -14.29
C ARG A 369 1.18 -22.98 -13.57
N VAL A 370 1.11 -22.94 -12.24
CA VAL A 370 2.09 -22.28 -11.38
C VAL A 370 2.62 -23.24 -10.33
N LYS A 371 3.88 -23.09 -9.99
CA LYS A 371 4.52 -23.75 -8.85
C LYS A 371 4.68 -22.76 -7.69
N LYS A 372 4.87 -23.29 -6.48
CA LYS A 372 5.26 -22.49 -5.32
C LYS A 372 6.46 -21.63 -5.66
N GLY A 373 6.38 -20.34 -5.35
CA GLY A 373 7.44 -19.39 -5.63
C GLY A 373 7.48 -18.87 -7.07
N ASP A 374 6.58 -19.29 -7.97
CA ASP A 374 6.41 -18.61 -9.25
C ASP A 374 5.81 -17.23 -9.04
N GLN A 375 6.29 -16.22 -9.75
CA GLN A 375 5.76 -14.86 -9.62
C GLN A 375 4.33 -14.80 -10.18
N LEU A 376 3.40 -14.30 -9.37
CA LEU A 376 2.03 -14.05 -9.80
C LEU A 376 1.85 -12.60 -10.30
N GLY A 377 2.57 -11.64 -9.71
CA GLY A 377 2.57 -10.24 -10.14
C GLY A 377 3.40 -9.33 -9.24
N MET A 378 3.15 -8.03 -9.30
CA MET A 378 3.79 -7.05 -8.42
C MET A 378 2.94 -5.82 -8.09
N PHE A 379 3.31 -5.13 -7.02
CA PHE A 379 2.92 -3.75 -6.77
C PHE A 379 3.98 -2.83 -7.35
N HIS A 380 3.55 -1.80 -8.09
CA HIS A 380 4.40 -0.63 -8.34
C HIS A 380 4.34 0.32 -7.13
N PHE A 381 5.07 1.43 -7.18
CA PHE A 381 5.43 2.23 -6.01
C PHE A 381 4.43 2.30 -4.84
N GLY A 382 4.90 1.85 -3.66
CA GLY A 382 4.58 2.19 -2.25
C GLY A 382 3.90 1.07 -1.39
N GLY A 383 2.92 1.31 -0.51
CA GLY A 383 2.31 0.36 0.42
C GLY A 383 1.25 -0.58 -0.10
N SER A 384 1.23 -1.78 0.48
CA SER A 384 0.31 -2.80 0.05
C SER A 384 0.06 -3.80 1.16
N THR A 385 -1.06 -4.51 1.02
CA THR A 385 -1.37 -5.67 1.84
C THR A 385 -1.83 -6.79 0.93
N HIS A 386 -1.74 -8.02 1.41
CA HIS A 386 -2.22 -9.17 0.65
C HIS A 386 -3.02 -10.10 1.54
N CYS A 387 -3.97 -10.80 0.93
CA CYS A 387 -4.72 -11.86 1.57
C CYS A 387 -4.54 -13.20 0.87
N LEU A 388 -4.46 -14.27 1.66
CA LEU A 388 -4.74 -15.62 1.22
C LEU A 388 -6.11 -16.02 1.76
N ILE A 389 -7.03 -16.33 0.86
CA ILE A 389 -8.40 -16.70 1.21
C ILE A 389 -8.63 -18.17 0.86
N PHE A 390 -9.05 -18.92 1.86
CA PHE A 390 -9.28 -20.35 1.77
C PHE A 390 -10.76 -20.66 1.99
N ARG A 391 -11.24 -21.72 1.34
CA ARG A 391 -12.65 -22.15 1.41
C ARG A 391 -13.03 -22.65 2.80
N SER A 392 -14.32 -22.71 3.06
CA SER A 392 -14.82 -23.38 4.27
C SER A 392 -14.47 -24.87 4.24
N GLY A 393 -14.21 -25.42 5.43
CA GLY A 393 -13.85 -26.83 5.60
C GLY A 393 -12.37 -27.16 5.35
N VAL A 394 -11.57 -26.24 4.80
CA VAL A 394 -10.11 -26.43 4.71
C VAL A 394 -9.52 -26.36 6.12
N LYS A 395 -8.89 -27.45 6.55
CA LYS A 395 -8.22 -27.53 7.86
C LYS A 395 -6.80 -26.97 7.74
N ILE A 396 -6.64 -25.72 8.15
CA ILE A 396 -5.37 -25.00 8.06
C ILE A 396 -4.81 -24.85 9.47
N GLU A 397 -3.60 -25.35 9.66
CA GLU A 397 -2.81 -25.14 10.86
C GLU A 397 -1.72 -24.12 10.54
N PHE A 398 -1.91 -22.88 11.00
CA PHE A 398 -0.89 -21.82 10.89
C PHE A 398 0.22 -22.04 11.92
N ASP A 399 1.44 -21.65 11.56
CA ASP A 399 2.54 -21.63 12.51
C ASP A 399 2.18 -20.73 13.72
N PRO A 400 2.27 -21.23 14.97
CA PRO A 400 1.97 -20.45 16.18
C PRO A 400 2.73 -19.12 16.28
N GLU A 401 3.92 -19.00 15.69
CA GLU A 401 4.68 -17.76 15.67
C GLU A 401 3.97 -16.63 14.92
N LEU A 402 3.06 -16.97 13.99
CA LEU A 402 2.31 -15.97 13.21
C LEU A 402 1.26 -15.21 14.02
N TYR A 403 0.90 -15.72 15.20
CA TYR A 403 -0.01 -15.02 16.13
C TYR A 403 0.72 -14.01 17.01
N GLN A 404 2.05 -13.92 16.93
CA GLN A 404 2.81 -12.89 17.63
C GLN A 404 2.60 -11.51 16.97
N PRO A 405 2.51 -10.43 17.75
CA PRO A 405 2.41 -9.08 17.19
C PRO A 405 3.57 -8.77 16.23
N GLU A 406 3.26 -8.24 15.05
CA GLU A 406 4.23 -7.85 14.03
C GLU A 406 5.16 -8.99 13.58
N ALA A 407 4.67 -10.24 13.56
CA ALA A 407 5.40 -11.39 13.04
C ALA A 407 5.83 -11.15 11.58
N LYS A 408 7.14 -11.05 11.35
CA LYS A 408 7.73 -10.86 10.00
C LYS A 408 7.94 -12.21 9.34
N ILE A 409 7.46 -12.34 8.11
CA ILE A 409 7.59 -13.55 7.32
C ILE A 409 8.30 -13.23 6.01
N LYS A 410 9.27 -14.09 5.67
CA LYS A 410 9.97 -14.03 4.40
C LYS A 410 9.15 -14.69 3.29
N LEU A 411 9.26 -14.16 2.08
CA LEU A 411 8.79 -14.79 0.86
C LEU A 411 9.27 -16.26 0.83
N ASN A 412 8.39 -17.17 0.43
CA ASN A 412 8.63 -18.61 0.32
C ASN A 412 8.84 -19.38 1.63
N ALA A 413 8.82 -18.74 2.80
CA ALA A 413 8.82 -19.43 4.08
C ALA A 413 7.48 -20.18 4.29
N PRO A 414 7.45 -21.33 4.99
CA PRO A 414 6.19 -21.99 5.32
C PRO A 414 5.39 -21.13 6.30
N ILE A 415 4.08 -21.03 6.08
CA ILE A 415 3.17 -20.31 6.98
C ILE A 415 2.08 -21.19 7.57
N ALA A 416 1.74 -22.27 6.88
CA ALA A 416 0.71 -23.18 7.34
C ALA A 416 0.86 -24.57 6.70
N THR A 417 0.23 -25.55 7.32
CA THR A 417 0.02 -26.88 6.77
C THR A 417 -1.46 -27.23 6.69
N VAL A 418 -1.80 -28.08 5.73
CA VAL A 418 -3.16 -28.58 5.51
C VAL A 418 -3.20 -30.10 5.74
N GLY A 419 -4.18 -30.55 6.53
CA GLY A 419 -4.36 -31.96 6.93
C GLY A 419 -5.52 -32.18 7.88
#